data_AF-A0A0C9V4G2-F1
#
_entry.id   AF-A0A0C9V4G2-F1
#
_cell.length_a   1.000
_cell.length_b   1.000
_cell.length_c   1.000
_cell.angle_alpha   90.00
_cell.angle_beta   90.00
_cell.angle_gamma   90.00
#
_symmetry.space_group_name_H-M   'P 1'
#
loop_
_entity.id
_entity.type
_entity.pdbx_description
1 polymer ?
#
loop_
_entity_poly.entity_id
_entity_poly.type
_entity_poly.pdbx_seq_one_letter_code
_entity_poly.pdbx_strand_id
1 'polypeptide(L)'
;MTIRTVALLKRRPDITHEQFIERWGQNHAKIFTSLDVTKRNIIRYSQLHVNLQHSKTLNQAGLQVASFDGMVEMEVENLDDFLAIFTDEEFLKIGSPDEDNFLDKTSVQVIVGEAFVKFDRARDV
;
A
#
# COMPACT_ATOMS: atom_id res chain seq x y z
N MET A 1 -4.00 19.87 8.12
CA MET A 1 -4.69 18.84 7.32
C MET A 1 -3.68 17.74 7.08
N THR A 2 -4.07 16.47 7.13
CA THR A 2 -3.15 15.35 6.90
C THR A 2 -3.01 15.08 5.41
N ILE A 3 -1.86 14.54 5.02
CA ILE A 3 -1.54 14.15 3.65
C ILE A 3 -1.89 12.68 3.49
N ARG A 4 -2.56 12.36 2.38
CA ARG A 4 -2.87 11.00 1.95
C ARG A 4 -1.89 10.60 0.87
N THR A 5 -1.16 9.51 1.09
CA THR A 5 -0.39 8.85 0.04
C THR A 5 -1.02 7.49 -0.26
N VAL A 6 -1.09 7.17 -1.54
CA VAL A 6 -1.59 5.88 -2.03
C VAL A 6 -0.53 5.31 -2.95
N ALA A 7 -0.10 4.08 -2.73
CA ALA A 7 0.76 3.37 -3.67
C ALA A 7 0.04 2.15 -4.23
N LEU A 8 -0.01 2.06 -5.55
CA LEU A 8 -0.55 0.94 -6.31
C LEU A 8 0.57 -0.06 -6.57
N LEU A 9 0.36 -1.30 -6.15
CA LEU A 9 1.39 -2.32 -6.11
C LEU A 9 1.09 -3.41 -7.13
N LYS A 10 2.13 -3.84 -7.83
CA LYS A 10 2.08 -4.98 -8.72
C LYS A 10 3.01 -6.06 -8.23
N ARG A 11 2.55 -7.30 -8.22
CA ARG A 11 3.41 -8.41 -7.82
C ARG A 11 4.49 -8.64 -8.86
N ARG A 12 5.59 -9.26 -8.45
CA ARG A 12 6.59 -9.79 -9.38
C ARG A 12 5.96 -10.76 -10.39
N PRO A 13 6.45 -10.80 -11.64
CA PRO A 13 5.84 -11.60 -12.70
C PRO A 13 5.93 -13.11 -12.46
N ASP A 14 6.84 -13.57 -11.60
CA ASP A 14 7.11 -14.99 -11.35
C ASP A 14 6.37 -15.57 -10.14
N ILE A 15 5.56 -14.77 -9.42
CA ILE A 15 4.76 -15.25 -8.28
C ILE A 15 3.25 -15.15 -8.54
N THR A 16 2.49 -15.97 -7.82
CA THR A 16 1.02 -15.93 -7.88
C THR A 16 0.45 -14.78 -7.06
N HIS A 17 -0.83 -14.48 -7.28
CA HIS A 17 -1.54 -13.45 -6.53
C HIS A 17 -1.63 -13.79 -5.04
N GLU A 18 -1.85 -15.08 -4.74
CA GLU A 18 -1.95 -15.61 -3.39
C GLU A 18 -0.62 -15.50 -2.64
N GLN A 19 0.49 -15.84 -3.31
CA GLN A 19 1.83 -15.67 -2.76
C GLN A 19 2.15 -14.20 -2.46
N PHE A 20 1.71 -13.29 -3.34
CA PHE A 20 1.84 -11.84 -3.10
C PHE A 20 1.06 -11.41 -1.87
N ILE A 21 -0.24 -11.75 -1.79
CA ILE A 21 -1.11 -11.41 -0.65
C ILE A 21 -0.54 -11.94 0.66
N GLU A 22 -0.12 -13.19 0.69
CA GLU A 22 0.43 -13.83 1.89
C GLU A 22 1.68 -13.09 2.37
N ARG A 23 2.65 -12.89 1.47
CA ARG A 23 3.93 -12.28 1.84
C ARG A 23 3.79 -10.80 2.19
N TRP A 24 3.09 -10.03 1.35
CA TRP A 24 2.88 -8.60 1.56
C TRP A 24 1.98 -8.32 2.77
N GLY A 25 0.86 -9.05 2.87
CA GLY A 25 -0.15 -8.83 3.89
C GLY A 25 0.23 -9.33 5.28
N GLN A 26 1.03 -10.39 5.37
CA GLN A 26 1.40 -10.96 6.66
C GLN A 26 2.83 -10.62 7.06
N ASN A 27 3.81 -10.88 6.21
CA ASN A 27 5.22 -10.77 6.60
C ASN A 27 5.68 -9.32 6.48
N HIS A 28 5.51 -8.73 5.30
CA HIS A 28 5.97 -7.37 5.05
C HIS A 28 5.23 -6.35 5.92
N ALA A 29 3.90 -6.50 6.09
CA ALA A 29 3.11 -5.65 6.97
C ALA A 29 3.64 -5.64 8.41
N LYS A 30 4.06 -6.80 8.96
CA LYS A 30 4.65 -6.89 10.30
C LYS A 30 5.99 -6.17 10.37
N ILE A 31 6.85 -6.36 9.38
CA ILE A 31 8.14 -5.66 9.29
C ILE A 31 7.88 -4.16 9.27
N PHE A 32 7.10 -3.68 8.30
CA PHE A 32 6.87 -2.26 8.08
C PHE A 32 6.28 -1.56 9.30
N THR A 33 5.27 -2.17 9.94
CA THR A 33 4.63 -1.61 11.14
C THR A 33 5.45 -1.76 12.43
N SER A 34 6.49 -2.60 12.43
CA SER A 34 7.40 -2.74 13.57
C SER A 34 8.47 -1.65 13.64
N LEU A 35 8.81 -1.02 12.50
CA LEU A 35 9.87 -0.01 12.44
C LEU A 35 9.50 1.25 13.22
N ASP A 36 10.46 1.78 13.98
CA ASP A 36 10.24 2.99 14.78
C ASP A 36 10.01 4.22 13.91
N VAL A 37 10.68 4.32 12.75
CA VAL A 37 10.45 5.39 11.78
C VAL A 37 9.02 5.37 11.24
N THR A 38 8.46 4.19 10.98
CA THR A 38 7.07 4.04 10.52
C THR A 38 6.09 4.46 11.59
N LYS A 39 6.25 3.97 12.83
CA LYS A 39 5.37 4.31 13.95
C LYS A 39 5.36 5.80 14.28
N ARG A 40 6.48 6.48 14.04
CA ARG A 40 6.62 7.91 14.27
C ARG A 40 5.98 8.75 13.17
N ASN A 41 6.11 8.32 11.91
CA ASN A 41 5.82 9.18 10.76
C ASN A 41 4.50 8.84 10.05
N ILE A 42 3.87 7.70 10.35
CA ILE A 42 2.58 7.29 9.77
C ILE A 42 1.47 7.31 10.82
N ILE A 43 0.43 8.11 10.56
CA ILE A 43 -0.78 8.17 11.38
C ILE A 43 -1.67 6.95 11.17
N ARG A 44 -1.86 6.56 9.90
CA ARG A 44 -2.71 5.42 9.51
C ARG A 44 -2.09 4.70 8.33
N TYR A 45 -2.01 3.38 8.43
CA TYR A 45 -1.58 2.47 7.37
C TYR A 45 -2.69 1.48 7.08
N SER A 46 -3.09 1.35 5.83
CA SER A 46 -4.06 0.33 5.42
C SER A 46 -3.68 -0.31 4.10
N GLN A 47 -4.05 -1.57 3.94
CA GLN A 47 -3.82 -2.34 2.73
C GLN A 47 -5.17 -2.76 2.13
N LEU A 48 -5.33 -2.53 0.84
CA LEU A 48 -6.35 -3.17 0.01
C LEU A 48 -5.69 -4.29 -0.78
N HIS A 49 -6.20 -5.50 -0.56
CA HIS A 49 -5.82 -6.69 -1.29
C HIS A 49 -6.83 -6.89 -2.42
N VAL A 50 -6.37 -6.90 -3.67
CA VAL A 50 -7.28 -7.00 -4.82
C VAL A 50 -8.01 -8.35 -4.76
N ASN A 51 -9.32 -8.32 -4.95
CA ASN A 51 -10.10 -9.54 -5.10
C ASN A 51 -10.26 -9.82 -6.60
N LEU A 52 -9.61 -10.87 -7.11
CA LEU A 52 -9.62 -11.23 -8.52
C LEU A 52 -11.03 -11.55 -9.04
N GLN A 53 -11.88 -12.17 -8.21
CA GLN A 53 -13.25 -12.50 -8.60
C GLN A 53 -14.12 -11.24 -8.72
N HIS A 54 -14.05 -10.32 -7.75
CA HIS A 54 -14.76 -9.04 -7.84
C HIS A 54 -14.27 -8.21 -9.02
N SER A 55 -12.95 -8.19 -9.26
CA SER A 55 -12.35 -7.51 -10.41
C SER A 55 -12.88 -8.06 -11.73
N LYS A 56 -12.99 -9.39 -11.86
CA LYS A 56 -13.60 -10.04 -13.02
C LYS A 56 -15.07 -9.64 -13.20
N THR A 57 -15.85 -9.62 -12.12
CA THR A 57 -17.26 -9.19 -12.16
C THR A 57 -17.39 -7.75 -12.67
N LEU A 58 -16.58 -6.81 -12.19
CA LEU A 58 -16.62 -5.42 -12.65
C LEU A 58 -16.19 -5.26 -14.11
N ASN A 59 -15.14 -5.98 -14.54
CA ASN A 59 -14.73 -6.00 -15.94
C ASN A 59 -15.83 -6.56 -16.86
N GLN A 60 -16.53 -7.62 -16.46
CA GLN A 60 -17.65 -8.19 -17.21
C GLN A 60 -18.84 -7.22 -17.30
N ALA A 61 -18.99 -6.33 -16.32
CA ALA A 61 -19.96 -5.24 -16.34
C ALA A 61 -19.51 -4.04 -17.20
N GLY A 62 -18.37 -4.12 -17.88
CA GLY A 62 -17.85 -3.09 -18.79
C GLY A 62 -17.03 -1.97 -18.13
N LEU A 63 -16.72 -2.08 -16.84
CA LEU A 63 -15.84 -1.14 -16.16
C LEU A 63 -14.37 -1.51 -16.38
N GLN A 64 -13.53 -0.52 -16.59
CA GLN A 64 -12.08 -0.73 -16.66
C GLN A 64 -11.52 -0.89 -15.25
N VAL A 65 -11.08 -2.11 -14.91
CA VAL A 65 -10.40 -2.37 -13.63
C VAL A 65 -8.89 -2.22 -13.79
N ALA A 66 -8.25 -1.52 -12.85
CA ALA A 66 -6.81 -1.32 -12.85
C ALA A 66 -6.04 -2.64 -12.68
N SER A 67 -4.91 -2.78 -13.38
CA SER A 67 -4.11 -4.01 -13.41
C SER A 67 -3.04 -4.07 -12.30
N PHE A 68 -3.46 -3.90 -11.06
CA PHE A 68 -2.63 -3.98 -9.86
C PHE A 68 -3.06 -5.16 -8.97
N ASP A 69 -2.20 -5.57 -8.05
CA ASP A 69 -2.44 -6.66 -7.12
C ASP A 69 -2.81 -6.17 -5.71
N GLY A 70 -2.45 -4.94 -5.37
CA GLY A 70 -2.76 -4.34 -4.09
C GLY A 70 -2.61 -2.82 -4.10
N MET A 71 -3.07 -2.21 -3.03
CA MET A 71 -2.91 -0.78 -2.78
C MET A 71 -2.60 -0.58 -1.31
N VAL A 72 -1.60 0.24 -1.00
CA VAL A 72 -1.41 0.79 0.33
C VAL A 72 -1.94 2.21 0.37
N GLU A 73 -2.63 2.55 1.45
CA GLU A 73 -2.99 3.93 1.78
C GLU A 73 -2.33 4.31 3.10
N MET A 74 -1.62 5.44 3.11
CA MET A 74 -0.98 6.01 4.29
C MET A 74 -1.47 7.43 4.54
N GLU A 75 -1.72 7.72 5.82
CA GLU A 75 -1.97 9.07 6.32
C GLU A 75 -0.73 9.57 7.05
N VAL A 76 -0.23 10.74 6.66
CA VAL A 76 1.02 11.32 7.20
C VAL A 76 0.83 12.81 7.46
N GLU A 77 1.64 13.38 8.35
CA GLU A 77 1.62 14.82 8.64
C GLU A 77 2.52 15.62 7.69
N ASN A 78 3.64 15.03 7.26
CA ASN A 78 4.68 15.67 6.47
C ASN A 78 5.25 14.68 5.43
N LEU A 79 5.49 15.15 4.20
CA LEU A 79 6.07 14.32 3.13
C LEU A 79 7.55 14.01 3.34
N ASP A 80 8.33 14.91 3.92
CA ASP A 80 9.76 14.66 4.19
C ASP A 80 9.91 13.55 5.24
N ASP A 81 9.08 13.58 6.30
CA ASP A 81 9.05 12.51 7.31
C ASP A 81 8.56 11.18 6.72
N PHE A 82 7.60 11.22 5.80
CA PHE A 82 7.19 10.04 5.05
C PHE A 82 8.33 9.48 4.19
N LEU A 83 9.05 10.34 3.46
CA LEU A 83 10.19 9.93 2.63
C LEU A 83 11.34 9.39 3.46
N ALA A 84 11.52 9.87 4.69
CA ALA A 84 12.55 9.39 5.61
C ALA A 84 12.42 7.88 5.91
N ILE A 85 11.21 7.31 5.84
CA ILE A 85 10.99 5.86 6.01
C ILE A 85 11.78 5.06 4.97
N PHE A 86 11.83 5.53 3.72
CA PHE A 86 12.49 4.81 2.62
C PHE A 86 14.01 5.01 2.59
N THR A 87 14.54 5.91 3.42
CA THR A 87 15.98 6.13 3.61
C THR A 87 16.47 5.66 4.97
N ASP A 88 15.58 5.17 5.83
CA ASP A 88 15.90 4.67 7.16
C ASP A 88 16.77 3.40 7.09
N GLU A 89 17.79 3.31 7.94
CA GLU A 89 18.75 2.21 7.91
C GLU A 89 18.09 0.85 8.19
N GLU A 90 17.12 0.79 9.09
CA GLU A 90 16.41 -0.45 9.39
C GLU A 90 15.51 -0.84 8.23
N PHE A 91 14.74 0.11 7.66
CA PHE A 91 13.95 -0.17 6.46
C PHE A 91 14.83 -0.67 5.29
N LEU A 92 15.96 -0.03 5.02
CA LEU A 92 16.87 -0.45 3.96
C LEU A 92 17.51 -1.81 4.21
N LYS A 93 17.68 -2.20 5.47
CA LYS A 93 18.28 -3.48 5.86
C LYS A 93 17.30 -4.65 5.85
N ILE A 94 16.04 -4.44 6.21
CA ILE A 94 15.04 -5.52 6.35
C ILE A 94 13.77 -5.32 5.51
N GLY A 95 13.26 -4.10 5.41
CA GLY A 95 12.03 -3.82 4.64
C GLY A 95 12.26 -3.92 3.13
N SER A 96 13.17 -3.11 2.59
CA SER A 96 13.46 -3.04 1.16
C SER A 96 13.90 -4.39 0.57
N PRO A 97 14.78 -5.19 1.21
CA PRO A 97 15.12 -6.51 0.71
C PRO A 97 13.96 -7.51 0.76
N ASP A 98 13.01 -7.38 1.70
CA ASP A 98 11.83 -8.23 1.71
C ASP A 98 10.90 -7.90 0.52
N GLU A 99 10.73 -6.63 0.18
CA GLU A 99 9.96 -6.19 -0.99
C GLU A 99 10.44 -6.85 -2.29
N ASP A 100 11.76 -7.03 -2.46
CA ASP A 100 12.33 -7.66 -3.66
C ASP A 100 11.82 -9.08 -3.91
N ASN A 101 11.20 -9.72 -2.91
CA ASN A 101 10.68 -11.06 -3.04
C ASN A 101 9.23 -11.14 -3.54
N PHE A 102 8.49 -10.03 -3.54
CA PHE A 102 7.08 -10.05 -3.94
C PHE A 102 6.65 -8.87 -4.82
N LEU A 103 7.34 -7.73 -4.74
CA LEU A 103 6.95 -6.50 -5.39
C LEU A 103 7.73 -6.26 -6.69
N ASP A 104 7.04 -5.96 -7.78
CA ASP A 104 7.67 -5.30 -8.92
C ASP A 104 7.80 -3.81 -8.63
N LYS A 105 8.94 -3.42 -8.07
CA LYS A 105 9.24 -2.02 -7.69
C LYS A 105 9.18 -1.05 -8.88
N THR A 106 9.41 -1.53 -10.10
CA THR A 106 9.40 -0.67 -11.31
C THR A 106 7.99 -0.29 -11.76
N SER A 107 6.99 -1.05 -11.33
CA SER A 107 5.58 -0.84 -11.66
C SER A 107 4.81 -0.05 -10.60
N VAL A 108 5.44 0.31 -9.47
CA VAL A 108 4.77 1.05 -8.39
C VAL A 108 4.37 2.44 -8.86
N GLN A 109 3.11 2.79 -8.63
CA GLN A 109 2.58 4.13 -8.91
C GLN A 109 2.07 4.79 -7.64
N VAL A 110 2.36 6.07 -7.46
CA VAL A 110 2.01 6.81 -6.24
C VAL A 110 1.05 7.95 -6.57
N ILE A 111 0.01 8.09 -5.77
CA ILE A 111 -0.90 9.23 -5.73
C ILE A 111 -0.70 9.93 -4.38
N VAL A 112 -0.62 11.25 -4.40
CA VAL A 112 -0.46 12.08 -3.19
C VAL A 112 -1.43 13.25 -3.22
N GLY A 113 -2.03 13.57 -2.08
CA GLY A 113 -2.92 14.71 -1.95
C GLY A 113 -3.60 14.78 -0.59
N GLU A 114 -4.70 15.52 -0.51
CA GLU A 114 -5.51 15.65 0.70
C GLU A 114 -6.81 14.85 0.56
N ALA A 115 -7.28 14.25 1.66
CA ALA A 115 -8.53 13.51 1.66
C ALA A 115 -9.73 14.45 1.91
N PHE A 116 -10.57 14.62 0.90
CA PHE A 116 -11.83 15.36 1.02
C PHE A 116 -13.01 14.40 1.14
N VAL A 117 -13.31 13.97 2.36
CA VAL A 117 -14.46 13.11 2.63
C VAL A 117 -15.76 13.90 2.38
N LYS A 118 -16.54 13.50 1.37
CA LYS A 118 -17.83 14.12 1.03
C LYS A 118 -19.04 13.39 1.64
N PHE A 119 -18.85 12.14 2.07
CA PHE A 119 -19.86 11.30 2.71
C PHE A 119 -19.15 10.21 3.54
N ASP A 120 -19.55 10.00 4.80
CA ASP A 120 -19.07 8.91 5.65
C ASP A 120 -20.19 8.43 6.58
N ARG A 121 -20.81 7.31 6.19
CA ARG A 121 -21.93 6.70 6.94
C ARG A 121 -21.56 6.36 8.39
N ALA A 122 -20.28 6.11 8.71
CA ALA A 122 -19.85 5.69 10.03
C ALA A 122 -19.60 6.87 11.00
N ARG A 123 -19.54 8.11 10.49
CA ARG A 123 -19.38 9.33 11.31
C ARG A 123 -20.69 10.08 11.58
N ASP A 124 -21.78 9.64 10.95
CA ASP A 124 -23.13 10.23 11.09
C ASP A 124 -24.00 9.53 12.17
N VAL A 125 -23.38 8.82 13.13
CA VAL A 125 -24.04 8.21 14.30
C VAL A 125 -23.31 8.59 15.59
#